data_AF-A0AAJ3FT62-F1
#
_entry.id   AF-A0AAJ3FT62-F1
#
_cell.length_a   1.000
_cell.length_b   1.000
_cell.length_c   1.000
_cell.angle_alpha   90.00
_cell.angle_beta   90.00
_cell.angle_gamma   90.00
#
_symmetry.space_group_name_H-M   'P 1'
#
loop_
_entity.id
_entity.type
_entity.pdbx_description
1 polymer ?
#
loop_
_entity_poly.entity_id
_entity_poly.type
_entity_poly.pdbx_seq_one_letter_code
_entity_poly.pdbx_strand_id
1 'polypeptide(L)'
;MDNAPGKHVIVIGAGIVGASLAYHLTTQGAKVTVVEAEGIASGVTGSSFAWINSSHGEPDPIAPLRGAAIQEYRRLETQLPGLKIQWTGALSYGPSSTASANRISRSQIRELEPNLKNPPQQASYAAEEGALDAVAATHALIAGAQANGAKVLTQTPVLPADDIPIIGYLPQVGGVYVCVMHPGVTLAAIVGRLASEEIVGDKACSALNPCRPDRFFQA
;
A
#
# COMPACT_ATOMS: atom_id res chain seq x y z
N MET A 1 17.46 -22.08 -24.71
CA MET A 1 16.46 -21.06 -24.37
C MET A 1 17.19 -20.05 -23.50
N ASP A 2 17.47 -18.89 -24.06
CA ASP A 2 18.32 -17.88 -23.44
C ASP A 2 17.61 -17.27 -22.24
N ASN A 3 18.10 -17.63 -21.03
CA ASN A 3 17.57 -17.13 -19.77
C ASN A 3 18.13 -15.71 -19.57
N ALA A 4 17.46 -14.70 -20.15
CA ALA A 4 17.76 -13.31 -19.85
C ALA A 4 17.78 -13.15 -18.32
N PRO A 5 18.84 -12.56 -17.71
CA PRO A 5 18.93 -12.46 -16.26
C PRO A 5 17.70 -11.73 -15.74
N GLY A 6 16.96 -12.38 -14.83
CA GLY A 6 15.73 -11.84 -14.26
C GLY A 6 15.94 -10.45 -13.68
N LYS A 7 14.95 -9.55 -13.82
CA LYS A 7 15.03 -8.18 -13.31
C LYS A 7 15.34 -8.19 -11.81
N HIS A 8 16.27 -7.35 -11.38
CA HIS A 8 16.52 -7.09 -9.97
C HIS A 8 15.70 -5.89 -9.52
N VAL A 9 14.83 -6.08 -8.52
CA VAL A 9 13.90 -5.06 -8.03
C VAL A 9 14.09 -4.85 -6.54
N ILE A 10 14.19 -3.59 -6.14
CA ILE A 10 14.15 -3.19 -4.73
C ILE A 10 12.75 -2.66 -4.42
N VAL A 11 12.11 -3.22 -3.40
CA VAL A 11 10.83 -2.74 -2.88
C VAL A 11 11.11 -1.98 -1.57
N ILE A 12 10.78 -0.70 -1.54
CA ILE A 12 10.97 0.16 -0.36
C ILE A 12 9.66 0.22 0.41
N GLY A 13 9.65 -0.38 1.60
CA GLY A 13 8.50 -0.53 2.49
C GLY A 13 7.94 -1.94 2.52
N ALA A 14 7.74 -2.49 3.73
CA ALA A 14 7.12 -3.78 4.01
C ALA A 14 5.73 -3.64 4.67
N GLY A 15 4.96 -2.63 4.24
CA GLY A 15 3.51 -2.60 4.43
C GLY A 15 2.79 -3.57 3.48
N ILE A 16 1.46 -3.70 3.60
CA ILE A 16 0.67 -4.72 2.86
C ILE A 16 0.86 -4.65 1.33
N VAL A 17 0.97 -3.44 0.76
CA VAL A 17 1.19 -3.24 -0.67
C VAL A 17 2.60 -3.68 -1.09
N GLY A 18 3.63 -3.29 -0.33
CA GLY A 18 5.02 -3.67 -0.61
C GLY A 18 5.22 -5.18 -0.46
N ALA A 19 4.62 -5.79 0.55
CA ALA A 19 4.64 -7.24 0.76
C ALA A 19 3.95 -8.00 -0.38
N SER A 20 2.76 -7.55 -0.80
CA SER A 20 2.04 -8.13 -1.94
C SER A 20 2.85 -8.01 -3.23
N LEU A 21 3.38 -6.83 -3.52
CA LEU A 21 4.22 -6.60 -4.69
C LEU A 21 5.47 -7.50 -4.68
N ALA A 22 6.16 -7.63 -3.54
CA ALA A 22 7.31 -8.51 -3.40
C ALA A 22 6.96 -9.98 -3.67
N TYR A 23 5.85 -10.47 -3.11
CA TYR A 23 5.36 -11.82 -3.38
C TYR A 23 5.13 -12.02 -4.89
N HIS A 24 4.36 -11.15 -5.53
CA HIS A 24 4.07 -11.29 -6.96
C HIS A 24 5.32 -11.17 -7.85
N LEU A 25 6.23 -10.24 -7.56
CA LEU A 25 7.49 -10.11 -8.30
C LEU A 25 8.32 -11.39 -8.22
N THR A 26 8.43 -12.00 -7.03
CA THR A 26 9.17 -13.26 -6.88
C THR A 26 8.50 -14.43 -7.62
N THR A 27 7.17 -14.52 -7.61
CA THR A 27 6.46 -15.57 -8.40
C THR A 27 6.66 -15.43 -9.91
N GLN A 28 7.04 -14.24 -10.38
CA GLN A 28 7.37 -13.97 -11.79
C GLN A 28 8.87 -14.11 -12.09
N GLY A 29 9.67 -14.63 -11.16
CA GLY A 29 11.09 -14.91 -11.35
C GLY A 29 12.01 -13.69 -11.22
N ALA A 30 11.51 -12.55 -10.72
CA ALA A 30 12.37 -11.42 -10.41
C ALA A 30 13.22 -11.69 -9.16
N LYS A 31 14.45 -11.16 -9.14
CA LYS A 31 15.25 -11.09 -7.92
C LYS A 31 14.75 -9.91 -7.11
N VAL A 32 14.29 -10.14 -5.87
CA VAL A 32 13.65 -9.10 -5.05
C VAL A 32 14.40 -8.87 -3.75
N THR A 33 14.66 -7.61 -3.42
CA THR A 33 15.06 -7.17 -2.07
C THR A 33 14.00 -6.22 -1.53
N VAL A 34 13.41 -6.54 -0.39
CA VAL A 34 12.53 -5.64 0.37
C VAL A 34 13.36 -4.94 1.43
N VAL A 35 13.26 -3.61 1.53
CA VAL A 35 13.86 -2.79 2.59
C VAL A 35 12.76 -2.10 3.37
N GLU A 36 12.79 -2.22 4.69
CA GLU A 36 11.82 -1.64 5.61
C GLU A 36 12.56 -0.85 6.67
N ALA A 37 12.12 0.40 6.90
CA ALA A 37 12.75 1.32 7.84
C ALA A 37 12.65 0.82 9.29
N GLU A 38 11.53 0.16 9.62
CA GLU A 38 11.24 -0.35 10.95
C GLU A 38 10.93 -1.85 10.92
N GLY A 39 9.71 -2.25 11.25
CA GLY A 39 9.23 -3.64 11.25
C GLY A 39 8.21 -3.87 10.13
N ILE A 40 8.01 -5.13 9.76
CA ILE A 40 6.97 -5.51 8.80
C ILE A 40 5.62 -5.01 9.33
N ALA A 41 4.84 -4.37 8.45
CA ALA A 41 3.55 -3.78 8.77
C ALA A 41 3.53 -2.69 9.87
N SER A 42 4.67 -2.10 10.29
CA SER A 42 4.68 -1.14 11.41
C SER A 42 4.06 0.23 11.10
N GLY A 43 3.91 0.58 9.80
CA GLY A 43 3.24 1.82 9.37
C GLY A 43 1.72 1.76 9.40
N VAL A 44 1.07 2.47 8.47
CA VAL A 44 -0.42 2.55 8.34
C VAL A 44 -1.09 1.17 8.27
N THR A 45 -0.40 0.17 7.73
CA THR A 45 -0.91 -1.21 7.68
C THR A 45 -1.24 -1.75 9.07
N GLY A 46 -0.37 -1.52 10.07
CA GLY A 46 -0.53 -2.07 11.42
C GLY A 46 -1.68 -1.46 12.22
N SER A 47 -2.19 -0.28 11.81
CA SER A 47 -3.33 0.38 12.44
C SER A 47 -4.62 0.31 11.60
N SER A 48 -4.65 -0.51 10.55
CA SER A 48 -5.77 -0.57 9.62
C SER A 48 -6.94 -1.40 10.16
N PHE A 49 -8.17 -0.97 9.88
CA PHE A 49 -9.39 -1.78 10.06
C PHE A 49 -9.49 -2.93 9.03
N ALA A 50 -8.73 -2.84 7.93
CA ALA A 50 -8.51 -3.91 6.94
C ALA A 50 -9.77 -4.62 6.39
N TRP A 51 -10.78 -3.81 6.10
CA TRP A 51 -11.97 -4.23 5.35
C TRP A 51 -11.67 -4.33 3.85
N ILE A 52 -11.89 -5.51 3.28
CA ILE A 52 -11.85 -5.79 1.84
C ILE A 52 -13.26 -5.55 1.29
N ASN A 53 -13.42 -4.48 0.51
CA ASN A 53 -14.72 -4.02 0.04
C ASN A 53 -14.80 -3.87 -1.49
N SER A 54 -16.00 -4.13 -2.02
CA SER A 54 -16.46 -3.77 -3.36
C SER A 54 -17.42 -2.57 -3.32
N SER A 55 -18.01 -2.29 -2.17
CA SER A 55 -19.03 -1.27 -1.97
C SER A 55 -18.42 0.13 -1.85
N HIS A 56 -18.99 1.10 -2.59
CA HIS A 56 -18.60 2.50 -2.54
C HIS A 56 -19.85 3.41 -2.63
N GLY A 57 -19.88 4.49 -1.84
CA GLY A 57 -21.07 5.33 -1.68
C GLY A 57 -21.38 6.28 -2.85
N GLU A 58 -20.44 6.45 -3.78
CA GLU A 58 -20.51 7.37 -4.92
C GLU A 58 -20.09 6.64 -6.21
N PRO A 59 -20.36 7.20 -7.42
CA PRO A 59 -19.84 6.64 -8.66
C PRO A 59 -18.36 6.32 -8.55
N ASP A 60 -18.04 5.04 -8.68
CA ASP A 60 -16.70 4.53 -8.43
C ASP A 60 -16.02 4.15 -9.75
N PRO A 61 -15.10 4.99 -10.28
CA PRO A 61 -14.39 4.71 -11.52
C PRO A 61 -13.49 3.46 -11.42
N ILE A 62 -13.21 2.97 -10.20
CA ILE A 62 -12.39 1.78 -9.96
C ILE A 62 -13.19 0.57 -9.46
N ALA A 63 -14.53 0.59 -9.56
CA ALA A 63 -15.37 -0.55 -9.15
C ALA A 63 -14.92 -1.91 -9.74
N PRO A 64 -14.54 -2.01 -11.04
CA PRO A 64 -14.02 -3.27 -11.58
C PRO A 64 -12.73 -3.74 -10.89
N LEU A 65 -11.85 -2.81 -10.50
CA LEU A 65 -10.61 -3.12 -9.80
C LEU A 65 -10.87 -3.60 -8.37
N ARG A 66 -11.85 -3.02 -7.66
CA ARG A 66 -12.27 -3.52 -6.33
C ARG A 66 -12.82 -4.94 -6.41
N GLY A 67 -13.68 -5.21 -7.40
CA GLY A 67 -14.20 -6.55 -7.65
C GLY A 67 -13.08 -7.55 -7.93
N ALA A 68 -12.09 -7.16 -8.74
CA ALA A 68 -10.90 -7.98 -9.00
C ALA A 68 -10.06 -8.20 -7.73
N ALA A 69 -9.97 -7.21 -6.83
CA ALA A 69 -9.23 -7.34 -5.57
C ALA A 69 -9.82 -8.44 -4.67
N ILE A 70 -11.16 -8.57 -4.58
CA ILE A 70 -11.80 -9.65 -3.82
C ILE A 70 -11.41 -11.02 -4.37
N GLN A 71 -11.48 -11.19 -5.70
CA GLN A 71 -11.10 -12.45 -6.34
C GLN A 71 -9.61 -12.76 -6.12
N GLU A 72 -8.77 -11.73 -6.16
CA GLU A 72 -7.34 -11.87 -5.94
C GLU A 72 -7.01 -12.29 -4.50
N TYR A 73 -7.70 -11.71 -3.51
CA TYR A 73 -7.54 -12.14 -2.11
C TYR A 73 -7.99 -13.58 -1.88
N ARG A 74 -9.10 -14.02 -2.52
CA ARG A 74 -9.51 -15.44 -2.49
C ARG A 74 -8.46 -16.35 -3.10
N ARG A 75 -7.89 -15.95 -4.24
CA ARG A 75 -6.79 -16.68 -4.89
C ARG A 75 -5.56 -16.76 -3.98
N LEU A 76 -5.14 -15.65 -3.37
CA LEU A 76 -4.00 -15.60 -2.46
C LEU A 76 -4.21 -16.47 -1.22
N GLU A 77 -5.42 -16.52 -0.66
CA GLU A 77 -5.76 -17.39 0.47
C GLU A 77 -5.53 -18.88 0.15
N THR A 78 -5.71 -19.29 -1.11
CA THR A 78 -5.36 -20.66 -1.55
C THR A 78 -3.87 -20.92 -1.72
N GLN A 79 -3.07 -19.86 -1.92
CA GLN A 79 -1.63 -19.98 -2.21
C GLN A 79 -0.74 -19.75 -1.00
N LEU A 80 -1.23 -19.01 -0.02
CA LEU A 80 -0.48 -18.57 1.15
C LEU A 80 -1.11 -19.17 2.41
N PRO A 81 -0.57 -20.27 2.97
CA PRO A 81 -1.15 -20.94 4.13
C PRO A 81 -1.33 -20.05 5.37
N GLY A 82 -0.53 -18.98 5.48
CA GLY A 82 -0.61 -18.01 6.57
C GLY A 82 -1.65 -16.91 6.38
N LEU A 83 -2.20 -16.75 5.18
CA LEU A 83 -3.19 -15.71 4.88
C LEU A 83 -4.58 -16.24 5.23
N LYS A 84 -5.23 -15.64 6.22
CA LYS A 84 -6.58 -16.00 6.66
C LYS A 84 -7.51 -14.80 6.55
N ILE A 85 -8.62 -14.96 5.86
CA ILE A 85 -9.59 -13.90 5.61
C ILE A 85 -10.96 -14.33 6.12
N GLN A 86 -11.62 -13.43 6.83
CA GLN A 86 -12.99 -13.61 7.30
C GLN A 86 -13.96 -13.04 6.26
N TRP A 87 -14.49 -13.90 5.41
CA TRP A 87 -15.49 -13.55 4.40
C TRP A 87 -16.91 -13.60 4.98
N THR A 88 -17.22 -12.66 5.87
CA THR A 88 -18.53 -12.58 6.57
C THR A 88 -19.49 -11.56 5.95
N GLY A 89 -19.09 -10.93 4.85
CA GLY A 89 -19.83 -9.83 4.22
C GLY A 89 -19.80 -8.53 5.01
N ALA A 90 -20.50 -7.51 4.50
CA ALA A 90 -20.61 -6.21 5.14
C ALA A 90 -22.02 -5.62 5.02
N LEU A 91 -22.45 -4.98 6.10
CA LEU A 91 -23.70 -4.23 6.17
C LEU A 91 -23.41 -2.72 6.15
N SER A 92 -24.02 -2.01 5.21
CA SER A 92 -23.89 -0.55 5.07
C SER A 92 -25.25 0.12 5.18
N TYR A 93 -25.38 1.10 6.08
CA TYR A 93 -26.62 1.85 6.32
C TYR A 93 -26.31 3.29 6.75
N GLY A 94 -27.23 4.21 6.47
CA GLY A 94 -27.09 5.63 6.82
C GLY A 94 -27.49 6.58 5.68
N PRO A 95 -27.46 7.90 5.92
CA PRO A 95 -27.91 8.92 4.95
C PRO A 95 -27.11 8.92 3.64
N SER A 96 -25.87 8.41 3.66
CA SER A 96 -25.00 8.24 2.49
C SER A 96 -24.99 6.82 1.92
N SER A 97 -25.85 5.92 2.41
CA SER A 97 -26.00 4.58 1.82
C SER A 97 -26.80 4.69 0.51
N THR A 98 -26.10 5.03 -0.57
CA THR A 98 -26.67 4.98 -1.91
C THR A 98 -27.08 3.53 -2.24
N ALA A 99 -28.13 3.41 -3.04
CA ALA A 99 -28.86 2.17 -3.27
C ALA A 99 -27.95 1.10 -3.89
N SER A 100 -27.40 0.21 -3.08
CA SER A 100 -26.85 -1.06 -3.58
C SER A 100 -27.99 -1.93 -4.10
N ALA A 101 -27.69 -2.80 -5.06
CA ALA A 101 -28.64 -3.76 -5.63
C ALA A 101 -29.17 -4.78 -4.61
N ASN A 102 -28.49 -4.95 -3.48
CA ASN A 102 -28.77 -5.98 -2.46
C ASN A 102 -29.25 -5.34 -1.15
N ARG A 103 -30.37 -4.60 -1.21
CA ARG A 103 -31.04 -4.10 0.00
C ARG A 103 -31.70 -5.24 0.76
N ILE A 104 -31.43 -5.32 2.05
CA ILE A 104 -32.04 -6.29 2.96
C ILE A 104 -32.89 -5.59 4.03
N SER A 105 -33.87 -6.32 4.54
CA SER A 105 -34.81 -5.87 5.57
C SER A 105 -34.24 -5.96 6.99
N ARG A 106 -34.87 -5.27 7.94
CA ARG A 106 -34.54 -5.36 9.38
C ARG A 106 -34.52 -6.79 9.92
N SER A 107 -35.43 -7.68 9.48
CA SER A 107 -35.43 -9.07 9.94
C SER A 107 -34.17 -9.80 9.47
N GLN A 108 -33.81 -9.67 8.20
CA GLN A 108 -32.58 -10.23 7.65
C GLN A 108 -31.32 -9.66 8.32
N ILE A 109 -31.31 -8.35 8.65
CA ILE A 109 -30.22 -7.74 9.42
C ILE A 109 -30.08 -8.39 10.79
N ARG A 110 -31.20 -8.66 11.49
CA ARG A 110 -31.18 -9.33 12.80
C ARG A 110 -30.72 -10.78 12.73
N GLU A 111 -30.96 -11.45 11.60
CA GLU A 111 -30.46 -12.80 11.36
C GLU A 111 -28.94 -12.80 11.15
N LEU A 112 -28.41 -11.84 10.38
CA LEU A 112 -26.97 -11.71 10.13
C LEU A 112 -26.21 -11.18 11.36
N GLU A 113 -26.75 -10.17 12.03
CA GLU A 113 -26.13 -9.49 13.16
C GLU A 113 -27.07 -9.47 14.38
N PRO A 114 -27.28 -10.62 15.06
CA PRO A 114 -28.22 -10.74 16.17
C PRO A 114 -27.88 -9.86 17.38
N ASN A 115 -26.61 -9.46 17.51
CA ASN A 115 -26.12 -8.61 18.60
C ASN A 115 -26.22 -7.10 18.29
N LEU A 116 -26.66 -6.71 17.09
CA LEU A 116 -26.82 -5.30 16.74
C LEU A 116 -27.99 -4.68 17.53
N LYS A 117 -27.69 -3.82 18.50
CA LYS A 117 -28.69 -3.28 19.45
C LYS A 117 -29.85 -2.54 18.78
N ASN A 118 -29.56 -1.73 17.76
CA ASN A 118 -30.52 -0.87 17.09
C ASN A 118 -30.43 -1.06 15.56
N PRO A 119 -30.89 -2.21 15.02
CA PRO A 119 -30.77 -2.47 13.59
C PRO A 119 -31.62 -1.46 12.80
N PRO A 120 -31.14 -0.94 11.65
CA PRO A 120 -31.90 -0.01 10.83
C PRO A 120 -33.12 -0.70 10.19
N GLN A 121 -34.01 0.05 9.54
CA GLN A 121 -35.12 -0.55 8.79
C GLN A 121 -34.64 -1.33 7.57
N GLN A 122 -33.58 -0.85 6.93
CA GLN A 122 -32.95 -1.45 5.76
C GLN A 122 -31.45 -1.18 5.79
N ALA A 123 -30.69 -2.02 5.11
CA ALA A 123 -29.26 -1.86 4.86
C ALA A 123 -28.91 -2.45 3.50
N SER A 124 -27.81 -1.97 2.91
CA SER A 124 -27.11 -2.63 1.82
C SER A 124 -26.28 -3.78 2.37
N TYR A 125 -26.32 -4.95 1.72
CA TYR A 125 -25.52 -6.12 2.11
C TYR A 125 -24.63 -6.60 0.95
N ALA A 126 -23.33 -6.70 1.20
CA ALA A 126 -22.35 -7.25 0.27
C ALA A 126 -21.74 -8.51 0.88
N ALA A 127 -22.18 -9.69 0.41
CA ALA A 127 -21.80 -10.98 1.01
C ALA A 127 -20.37 -11.42 0.65
N GLU A 128 -19.84 -10.88 -0.46
CA GLU A 128 -18.53 -11.22 -0.98
C GLU A 128 -17.38 -10.54 -0.24
N GLU A 129 -17.68 -9.51 0.55
CA GLU A 129 -16.72 -8.71 1.29
C GLU A 129 -16.23 -9.43 2.55
N GLY A 130 -15.13 -8.93 3.11
CA GLY A 130 -14.52 -9.56 4.28
C GLY A 130 -13.52 -8.67 4.98
N ALA A 131 -12.90 -9.21 6.01
CA ALA A 131 -11.84 -8.54 6.76
C ALA A 131 -10.70 -9.50 7.06
N LEU A 132 -9.51 -8.96 7.28
CA LEU A 132 -8.34 -9.73 7.69
C LEU A 132 -7.57 -9.01 8.79
N ASP A 133 -6.68 -9.73 9.47
CA ASP A 133 -5.65 -9.11 10.28
C ASP A 133 -4.55 -8.60 9.35
N ALA A 134 -4.43 -7.27 9.23
CA ALA A 134 -3.50 -6.62 8.31
C ALA A 134 -2.04 -6.99 8.58
N VAL A 135 -1.66 -7.11 9.85
CA VAL A 135 -0.29 -7.45 10.26
C VAL A 135 -0.02 -8.90 9.88
N ALA A 136 -0.90 -9.81 10.28
CA ALA A 136 -0.75 -11.24 9.97
C ALA A 136 -0.74 -11.50 8.46
N ALA A 137 -1.63 -10.86 7.69
CA ALA A 137 -1.66 -10.97 6.23
C ALA A 137 -0.39 -10.45 5.58
N THR A 138 0.15 -9.33 6.06
CA THR A 138 1.42 -8.78 5.55
C THR A 138 2.58 -9.75 5.81
N HIS A 139 2.64 -10.33 7.02
CA HIS A 139 3.63 -11.36 7.33
C HIS A 139 3.49 -12.60 6.46
N ALA A 140 2.26 -13.05 6.16
CA ALA A 140 2.03 -14.18 5.26
C ALA A 140 2.54 -13.91 3.83
N LEU A 141 2.31 -12.70 3.32
CA LEU A 141 2.81 -12.27 2.02
C LEU A 141 4.34 -12.19 1.99
N ILE A 142 4.95 -11.60 3.02
CA ILE A 142 6.42 -11.55 3.15
C ILE A 142 7.01 -12.96 3.24
N ALA A 143 6.42 -13.85 4.04
CA ALA A 143 6.86 -15.24 4.15
C ALA A 143 6.77 -15.96 2.79
N GLY A 144 5.69 -15.73 2.03
CA GLY A 144 5.56 -16.23 0.66
C GLY A 144 6.66 -15.69 -0.27
N ALA A 145 6.96 -14.40 -0.20
CA ALA A 145 8.02 -13.79 -0.99
C ALA A 145 9.40 -14.38 -0.63
N GLN A 146 9.68 -14.58 0.67
CA GLN A 146 10.92 -15.19 1.15
C GLN A 146 11.04 -16.66 0.73
N ALA A 147 9.94 -17.42 0.75
CA ALA A 147 9.91 -18.79 0.25
C ALA A 147 10.28 -18.87 -1.24
N ASN A 148 9.99 -17.81 -2.02
CA ASN A 148 10.40 -17.65 -3.41
C ASN A 148 11.78 -16.98 -3.59
N GLY A 149 12.53 -16.74 -2.51
CA GLY A 149 13.89 -16.22 -2.55
C GLY A 149 14.04 -14.69 -2.40
N ALA A 150 12.99 -13.95 -2.02
CA ALA A 150 13.15 -12.54 -1.66
C ALA A 150 14.08 -12.39 -0.44
N LYS A 151 14.96 -11.40 -0.50
CA LYS A 151 15.68 -10.90 0.68
C LYS A 151 14.83 -9.83 1.35
N VAL A 152 14.70 -9.87 2.67
CA VAL A 152 13.95 -8.87 3.44
C VAL A 152 14.88 -8.28 4.49
N LEU A 153 15.00 -6.95 4.49
CA LEU A 153 15.86 -6.17 5.37
C LEU A 153 14.99 -5.20 6.16
N THR A 154 14.73 -5.52 7.42
CA THR A 154 14.08 -4.62 8.38
C THR A 154 15.10 -3.70 9.05
N GLN A 155 14.65 -2.66 9.75
CA GLN A 155 15.53 -1.68 10.41
C GLN A 155 16.54 -1.05 9.42
N THR A 156 16.12 -0.90 8.16
CA THR A 156 16.94 -0.46 7.04
C THR A 156 16.28 0.75 6.38
N PRO A 157 16.34 1.94 7.01
CA PRO A 157 15.82 3.15 6.40
C PRO A 157 16.62 3.48 5.13
N VAL A 158 15.92 3.86 4.07
CA VAL A 158 16.56 4.29 2.81
C VAL A 158 16.96 5.76 2.94
N LEU A 159 18.26 5.99 3.09
CA LEU A 159 18.87 7.30 3.28
C LEU A 159 19.94 7.56 2.22
N PRO A 160 20.30 8.84 1.97
CA PRO A 160 21.40 9.18 1.07
C PRO A 160 22.71 8.58 1.58
N ALA A 161 23.47 7.93 0.69
CA ALA A 161 24.70 7.22 1.08
C ALA A 161 25.86 8.15 1.51
N ASP A 162 25.76 9.44 1.20
CA ASP A 162 26.75 10.47 1.50
C ASP A 162 26.34 11.40 2.67
N ASP A 163 25.27 11.05 3.38
CA ASP A 163 24.65 11.84 4.46
C ASP A 163 24.17 13.25 4.06
N ILE A 164 24.26 13.61 2.77
CA ILE A 164 23.76 14.87 2.23
C ILE A 164 22.29 14.66 1.81
N PRO A 165 21.36 15.58 2.10
CA PRO A 165 19.97 15.45 1.64
C PRO A 165 19.86 15.19 0.13
N ILE A 166 18.82 14.47 -0.28
CA ILE A 166 18.41 14.35 -1.68
C ILE A 166 17.18 15.24 -1.85
N ILE A 167 17.35 16.36 -2.55
CA ILE A 167 16.32 17.38 -2.76
C ILE A 167 16.32 17.80 -4.23
N GLY A 168 15.23 17.49 -4.94
CA GLY A 168 15.05 17.86 -6.34
C GLY A 168 14.36 16.80 -7.17
N TYR A 169 14.17 17.10 -8.45
CA TYR A 169 13.64 16.16 -9.42
C TYR A 169 14.60 14.99 -9.67
N LEU A 170 14.06 13.77 -9.73
CA LEU A 170 14.86 12.61 -10.13
C LEU A 170 15.22 12.70 -11.62
N PRO A 171 16.51 12.59 -11.98
CA PRO A 171 16.93 12.50 -13.36
C PRO A 171 16.21 11.35 -14.06
N GLN A 172 15.81 11.56 -15.31
CA GLN A 172 15.21 10.52 -16.17
C GLN A 172 13.82 10.03 -15.73
N VAL A 173 13.25 10.55 -14.64
CA VAL A 173 11.88 10.23 -14.18
C VAL A 173 11.06 11.52 -14.14
N GLY A 174 10.22 11.70 -15.15
CA GLY A 174 9.39 12.90 -15.28
C GLY A 174 8.43 13.08 -14.10
N GLY A 175 8.41 14.27 -13.51
CA GLY A 175 7.43 14.66 -12.50
C GLY A 175 7.66 14.15 -11.07
N VAL A 176 8.79 13.48 -10.79
CA VAL A 176 9.09 12.99 -9.44
C VAL A 176 10.08 13.92 -8.74
N TYR A 177 9.62 14.63 -7.71
CA TYR A 177 10.45 15.45 -6.82
C TYR A 177 10.69 14.73 -5.49
N VAL A 178 11.94 14.63 -5.05
CA VAL A 178 12.36 13.90 -3.85
C VAL A 178 12.83 14.87 -2.79
N CYS A 179 12.47 14.59 -1.53
CA CYS A 179 13.00 15.23 -0.33
C CYS A 179 13.31 14.15 0.71
N VAL A 180 14.57 13.71 0.79
CA VAL A 180 15.02 12.70 1.78
C VAL A 180 16.22 13.24 2.54
N MET A 181 16.18 13.20 3.87
CA MET A 181 17.19 13.82 4.73
C MET A 181 17.22 13.18 6.13
N HIS A 182 18.38 13.15 6.77
CA HIS A 182 18.54 12.69 8.16
C HIS A 182 18.13 13.75 9.21
N PRO A 183 18.56 15.03 9.13
CA PRO A 183 18.11 16.07 10.06
C PRO A 183 16.76 16.68 9.64
N GLY A 184 15.73 15.83 9.53
CA GLY A 184 14.41 16.18 9.00
C GLY A 184 13.77 17.39 9.67
N VAL A 185 13.68 17.39 11.00
CA VAL A 185 13.04 18.49 11.76
C VAL A 185 13.75 19.83 11.54
N THR A 186 15.09 19.84 11.55
CA THR A 186 15.90 21.05 11.36
C THR A 186 15.71 21.65 9.98
N LEU A 187 15.70 20.80 8.93
CA LEU A 187 15.66 21.25 7.55
C LEU A 187 14.24 21.42 7.00
N ALA A 188 13.21 20.83 7.62
CA ALA A 188 11.85 20.79 7.10
C ALA A 188 11.30 22.18 6.71
N ALA A 189 11.51 23.20 7.55
CA ALA A 189 10.97 24.54 7.31
C ALA A 189 11.59 25.20 6.06
N ILE A 190 12.90 25.09 5.88
CA ILE A 190 13.58 25.70 4.73
C ILE A 190 13.39 24.86 3.45
N VAL A 191 13.47 23.53 3.55
CA VAL A 191 13.29 22.63 2.41
C VAL A 191 11.87 22.70 1.89
N GLY A 192 10.86 22.74 2.75
CA GLY A 192 9.45 22.85 2.33
C GLY A 192 9.20 24.11 1.50
N ARG A 193 9.75 25.26 1.94
CA ARG A 193 9.64 26.52 1.19
C ARG A 193 10.35 26.43 -0.16
N LEU A 194 11.64 26.06 -0.18
CA LEU A 194 12.43 26.01 -1.41
C LEU A 194 11.91 24.97 -2.41
N ALA A 195 11.50 23.79 -1.94
CA ALA A 195 10.90 22.76 -2.78
C ALA A 195 9.57 23.24 -3.39
N SER A 196 8.73 23.94 -2.62
CA SER A 196 7.47 24.48 -3.16
C SER A 196 7.70 25.52 -4.26
N GLU A 197 8.72 26.37 -4.12
CA GLU A 197 9.12 27.36 -5.14
C GLU A 197 9.60 26.67 -6.42
N GLU A 198 10.36 25.57 -6.30
CA GLU A 198 10.81 24.77 -7.45
C GLU A 198 9.67 24.03 -8.14
N ILE A 199 8.76 23.41 -7.37
CA ILE A 199 7.67 22.58 -7.88
C ILE A 199 6.63 23.43 -8.61
N VAL A 200 6.29 24.61 -8.07
CA VAL A 200 5.26 25.49 -8.65
C VAL A 200 5.84 26.45 -9.67
N GLY A 201 7.03 26.98 -9.42
CA GLY A 201 7.63 28.05 -10.21
C GLY A 201 8.60 27.58 -11.29
N ASP A 202 8.85 26.28 -11.41
CA ASP A 202 9.83 25.67 -12.34
C ASP A 202 11.23 26.33 -12.29
N LYS A 203 11.60 26.89 -11.13
CA LYS A 203 12.86 27.62 -10.95
C LYS A 203 13.73 26.97 -9.89
N ALA A 204 14.82 26.32 -10.34
CA ALA A 204 15.80 25.72 -9.46
C ALA A 204 16.45 26.74 -8.50
N CYS A 205 16.49 26.39 -7.22
CA CYS A 205 17.18 27.13 -6.17
C CYS A 205 18.65 26.68 -6.06
N SER A 206 19.57 27.64 -6.16
CA SER A 206 21.01 27.34 -6.05
C SER A 206 21.43 26.85 -4.66
N ALA A 207 20.68 27.19 -3.61
CA ALA A 207 20.95 26.72 -2.25
C ALA A 207 20.82 25.19 -2.10
N LEU A 208 20.05 24.54 -2.99
CA LEU A 208 19.84 23.09 -3.00
C LEU A 208 20.85 22.34 -3.91
N ASN A 209 21.79 23.04 -4.57
CA ASN A 209 22.76 22.42 -5.48
C ASN A 209 23.53 21.24 -4.86
N PRO A 210 24.02 21.29 -3.61
CA PRO A 210 24.69 20.15 -3.00
C PRO A 210 23.77 18.94 -2.79
N CYS A 211 22.46 19.18 -2.72
CA CYS A 211 21.45 18.18 -2.41
C CYS A 211 20.85 17.52 -3.66
N ARG A 212 21.29 17.87 -4.87
CA ARG A 212 20.64 17.39 -6.10
C ARG A 212 20.80 15.88 -6.28
N PRO A 213 19.75 15.17 -6.74
CA PRO A 213 19.87 13.75 -7.01
C PRO A 213 20.89 13.42 -8.10
N ASP A 214 21.12 14.34 -9.06
CA ASP A 214 22.06 14.20 -10.19
C ASP A 214 23.45 13.70 -9.77
N ARG A 215 23.90 14.03 -8.56
CA ARG A 215 25.21 13.59 -8.03
C ARG A 215 25.35 12.07 -7.94
N PHE A 216 24.25 11.31 -7.92
CA PHE A 216 24.25 9.84 -7.93
C PHE A 216 24.11 9.24 -9.33
N PHE A 217 23.87 10.06 -10.36
CA PHE A 217 23.65 9.61 -11.75
C PHE A 217 24.81 10.01 -12.69
N GLN A 218 25.81 10.71 -12.16
CA GLN A 218 27.05 11.01 -12.86
C GLN A 218 27.98 9.78 -12.73
N ALA A 219 28.05 8.99 -13.80
CA ALA A 219 29.03 7.91 -13.97
C ALA A 219 30.35 8.45 -14.51
#